data_AF-A0A2H4UEF8-F1
#
_entry.id   AF-A0A2H4UEF8-F1
#
_cell.length_a   1.000
_cell.length_b   1.000
_cell.length_c   1.000
_cell.angle_alpha   90.00
_cell.angle_beta   90.00
_cell.angle_gamma   90.00
#
_symmetry.space_group_name_H-M   'P 1'
#
loop_
_entity.id
_entity.type
_entity.pdbx_description
1 polymer ?
#
loop_
_entity_poly.entity_id
_entity_poly.type
_entity_poly.pdbx_seq_one_letter_code
_entity_poly.pdbx_strand_id
1 'polypeptide(L)'
;MGRTTLEQIEKEIEKLEAKGFLIVEEKLYTSANSLNGAALSKKAWISSLTDAGKTYNDARRQVDLAIAKGRLTPTSPRYTTQKSLDQEKRILQREVEGRGKAAPILSKDEASAFLSKTSLRKDQKSAGELILTTENRIIGVQGQAGVGKSYMSKSVTDKIKEAGFNLHVLAPYGSQKNP
;
A
#
# COMPACT_ATOMS: atom_id res chain seq x y z
N MET A 1 -34.99 -19.97 -0.23
CA MET A 1 -33.72 -19.24 -0.42
C MET A 1 -34.01 -17.76 -0.27
N GLY A 2 -33.51 -17.12 0.79
CA GLY A 2 -33.83 -15.73 1.11
C GLY A 2 -33.25 -14.78 0.06
N ARG A 3 -34.13 -14.03 -0.62
CA ARG A 3 -33.72 -12.94 -1.49
C ARG A 3 -33.52 -11.69 -0.63
N THR A 4 -32.27 -11.31 -0.40
CA THR A 4 -31.94 -10.03 0.23
C THR A 4 -32.22 -8.91 -0.75
N THR A 5 -33.00 -7.89 -0.36
CA THR A 5 -33.25 -6.71 -1.19
C THR A 5 -32.14 -5.67 -1.03
N LEU A 6 -31.98 -4.78 -2.01
CA LEU A 6 -31.04 -3.65 -1.94
C LEU A 6 -31.30 -2.79 -0.69
N GLU A 7 -32.56 -2.49 -0.41
CA GLU A 7 -32.96 -1.73 0.79
C GLU A 7 -32.52 -2.40 2.10
N GLN A 8 -32.57 -3.74 2.16
CA GLN A 8 -32.10 -4.48 3.33
C GLN A 8 -30.59 -4.41 3.49
N ILE A 9 -29.84 -4.39 2.39
CA ILE A 9 -28.38 -4.23 2.39
C ILE A 9 -28.02 -2.82 2.86
N GLU A 10 -28.66 -1.79 2.30
CA GLU A 10 -28.40 -0.39 2.66
C GLU A 10 -28.67 -0.14 4.14
N LYS A 11 -29.81 -0.62 4.65
CA LYS A 11 -30.16 -0.51 6.08
C LYS A 11 -29.18 -1.25 6.99
N GLU A 12 -28.66 -2.40 6.56
CA GLU A 12 -27.65 -3.11 7.36
C GLU A 12 -26.29 -2.41 7.31
N ILE A 13 -25.90 -1.81 6.18
CA ILE A 13 -24.69 -0.97 6.08
C ILE A 13 -24.79 0.22 7.03
N GLU A 14 -25.89 0.97 7.01
CA GLU A 14 -26.14 2.10 7.92
C GLU A 14 -26.05 1.66 9.39
N LYS A 15 -26.63 0.49 9.72
CA LYS A 15 -26.57 -0.07 11.06
C LYS A 15 -25.15 -0.48 11.46
N LEU A 16 -24.34 -1.02 10.55
CA LEU A 16 -22.95 -1.39 10.83
C LEU A 16 -22.04 -0.16 10.95
N GLU A 17 -22.30 0.88 10.17
CA GLU A 17 -21.65 2.19 10.28
C GLU A 17 -21.99 2.84 11.63
N ALA A 18 -23.27 2.92 11.99
CA ALA A 18 -23.71 3.50 13.26
C ALA A 18 -23.14 2.78 14.50
N LYS A 19 -22.89 1.48 14.38
CA LYS A 19 -22.25 0.66 15.43
C LYS A 19 -20.72 0.75 15.42
N GLY A 20 -20.11 1.42 14.44
CA GLY A 20 -18.66 1.56 14.30
C GLY A 20 -17.94 0.29 13.81
N PHE A 21 -18.67 -0.72 13.34
CA PHE A 21 -18.05 -1.92 12.77
C PHE A 21 -17.49 -1.67 11.37
N LEU A 22 -18.16 -0.77 10.64
CA LEU A 22 -17.85 -0.43 9.27
C LEU A 22 -17.48 1.06 9.22
N ILE A 23 -16.35 1.35 8.59
CA ILE A 23 -15.85 2.69 8.36
C ILE A 23 -16.12 3.00 6.90
N VAL A 24 -16.88 4.07 6.66
CA VAL A 24 -17.19 4.57 5.32
C VAL A 24 -16.19 5.65 4.95
N GLU A 25 -15.55 5.52 3.79
CA GLU A 25 -14.70 6.57 3.26
C GLU A 25 -15.53 7.83 2.94
N GLU A 26 -14.94 9.02 3.08
CA GLU A 26 -15.62 10.27 2.72
C GLU A 26 -16.13 10.20 1.27
N LYS A 27 -17.36 10.67 1.02
CA LYS A 27 -17.94 10.68 -0.33
C LYS A 27 -17.05 11.47 -1.28
N LEU A 28 -16.56 10.79 -2.31
CA LEU A 28 -15.77 11.41 -3.37
C LEU A 28 -16.66 11.69 -4.59
N TYR A 29 -16.29 12.73 -5.33
CA TYR A 29 -17.00 13.20 -6.50
C TYR A 29 -16.04 13.30 -7.67
N THR A 30 -16.49 12.84 -8.84
CA THR A 30 -15.77 12.97 -10.10
C THR A 30 -16.49 13.95 -11.02
N SER A 31 -15.75 14.63 -11.90
CA SER A 31 -16.31 15.46 -12.96
C SER A 31 -16.02 14.82 -14.31
N ALA A 32 -16.97 14.90 -15.25
CA ALA A 32 -16.79 14.44 -16.62
C ALA A 32 -15.56 15.06 -17.33
N ASN A 33 -15.15 16.27 -16.91
CA ASN A 33 -14.03 17.01 -17.48
C ASN A 33 -12.75 16.96 -16.61
N SER A 34 -12.68 16.10 -15.60
CA SER A 34 -11.48 15.96 -14.77
C SER A 34 -10.35 15.35 -15.60
N LEU A 35 -9.33 16.15 -15.91
CA LEU A 35 -8.17 15.79 -16.75
C LEU A 35 -7.42 14.52 -16.30
N ASN A 36 -7.63 14.06 -15.06
CA ASN A 36 -6.99 12.86 -14.50
C ASN A 36 -7.99 11.84 -13.92
N GLY A 37 -9.31 12.05 -14.06
CA GLY A 37 -10.32 11.13 -13.52
C GLY A 37 -10.33 10.94 -12.00
N ALA A 38 -9.54 11.73 -11.25
CA ALA A 38 -9.41 11.61 -9.81
C ALA A 38 -10.70 12.06 -9.11
N ALA A 39 -11.23 11.20 -8.24
CA ALA A 39 -12.35 11.52 -7.39
C ALA A 39 -11.87 12.28 -6.16
N LEU A 40 -12.47 13.44 -5.90
CA LEU A 40 -12.09 14.31 -4.78
C LEU A 40 -13.27 14.47 -3.82
N SER A 41 -12.97 14.63 -2.54
CA SER A 41 -14.01 14.98 -1.59
C SER A 41 -14.55 16.38 -1.86
N LYS A 42 -15.75 16.69 -1.34
CA LYS A 42 -16.33 18.03 -1.44
C LYS A 42 -15.37 19.10 -0.92
N LYS A 43 -14.68 18.82 0.20
CA LYS A 43 -13.68 19.73 0.77
C LYS A 43 -12.52 19.97 -0.18
N ALA A 44 -12.00 18.92 -0.82
CA ALA A 44 -10.90 19.05 -1.78
C ALA A 44 -11.31 19.84 -3.04
N TRP A 45 -12.54 19.65 -3.54
CA TRP A 45 -13.10 20.47 -4.62
C TRP A 45 -13.27 21.95 -4.23
N ILE A 46 -13.63 22.22 -2.98
CA ILE A 46 -13.70 23.60 -2.48
C ILE A 46 -12.29 24.18 -2.44
N SER A 47 -11.33 23.45 -1.85
CA SER A 47 -9.93 23.88 -1.73
C SER A 47 -9.36 24.28 -3.10
N SER A 48 -9.52 23.43 -4.12
CA SER A 48 -8.98 23.70 -5.45
C SER A 48 -9.57 24.94 -6.11
N LEU A 49 -10.86 25.25 -5.86
CA LEU A 49 -11.48 26.48 -6.33
C LEU A 49 -11.02 27.72 -5.56
N THR A 50 -10.79 27.60 -4.25
CA THR A 50 -10.16 28.68 -3.45
C THR A 50 -8.72 28.93 -3.87
N ASP A 51 -7.94 27.89 -4.15
CA ASP A 51 -6.57 28.00 -4.64
C ASP A 51 -6.52 28.66 -6.02
N ALA A 52 -7.59 28.47 -6.83
CA ALA A 52 -7.80 29.17 -8.09
C ALA A 52 -8.33 30.61 -7.94
N GLY A 53 -8.39 31.15 -6.72
CA GLY A 53 -8.72 32.55 -6.44
C GLY A 53 -10.19 32.85 -6.13
N LYS A 54 -11.06 31.84 -5.98
CA LYS A 54 -12.45 32.07 -5.51
C LYS A 54 -12.50 32.24 -4.01
N THR A 55 -13.50 32.99 -3.52
CA THR A 55 -13.79 32.99 -2.08
C THR A 55 -14.30 31.62 -1.66
N TYR A 56 -14.09 31.25 -0.40
CA TYR A 56 -14.58 29.97 0.14
C TYR A 56 -16.09 29.78 -0.05
N ASN A 57 -16.88 30.84 0.15
CA ASN A 57 -18.34 30.77 0.02
C ASN A 57 -18.78 30.55 -1.43
N ASP A 58 -18.12 31.21 -2.38
CA ASP A 58 -18.40 31.02 -3.81
C ASP A 58 -17.96 29.64 -4.29
N ALA A 59 -16.79 29.18 -3.85
CA ALA A 59 -16.28 27.83 -4.11
C ALA A 59 -17.25 26.77 -3.57
N ARG A 60 -17.68 26.90 -2.31
CA ARG A 60 -18.67 26.01 -1.68
C ARG A 60 -19.98 25.98 -2.47
N ARG A 61 -20.56 27.15 -2.77
CA ARG A 61 -21.81 27.26 -3.53
C ARG A 61 -21.68 26.63 -4.92
N GLN A 62 -20.55 26.85 -5.58
CA GLN A 62 -20.30 26.29 -6.91
C GLN A 62 -20.19 24.77 -6.88
N VAL A 63 -19.50 24.20 -5.89
CA VAL A 63 -19.42 22.73 -5.71
C VAL A 63 -20.81 22.16 -5.41
N ASP A 64 -21.59 22.79 -4.53
CA ASP A 64 -22.95 22.36 -4.21
C ASP A 64 -23.86 22.36 -5.43
N LEU A 65 -23.81 23.43 -6.25
CA LEU A 65 -24.55 23.49 -7.50
C LEU A 65 -24.06 22.46 -8.52
N ALA A 66 -22.77 22.17 -8.57
CA ALA A 66 -22.22 21.18 -9.48
C ALA A 66 -22.67 19.76 -9.11
N ILE A 67 -22.75 19.43 -7.81
CA ILE A 67 -23.30 18.17 -7.32
C ILE A 67 -24.80 18.09 -7.64
N ALA A 68 -25.57 19.12 -7.29
CA ALA A 68 -27.01 19.15 -7.51
C ALA A 68 -27.40 19.04 -9.00
N LYS A 69 -26.56 19.58 -9.89
CA LYS A 69 -26.75 19.50 -11.36
C LYS A 69 -26.09 18.28 -12.01
N GLY A 70 -25.51 17.36 -11.23
CA GLY A 70 -24.86 16.15 -11.75
C GLY A 70 -23.56 16.39 -12.54
N ARG A 71 -22.97 17.58 -12.43
CA ARG A 71 -21.63 17.89 -13.01
C ARG A 71 -20.49 17.31 -12.17
N LEU A 72 -20.78 17.10 -10.89
CA LEU A 72 -19.98 16.32 -9.95
C LEU A 72 -20.79 15.11 -9.53
N THR A 73 -20.36 13.92 -9.97
CA THR A 73 -21.07 12.67 -9.74
C THR A 73 -20.39 11.92 -8.59
N PRO A 74 -21.15 11.47 -7.57
CA PRO A 74 -20.57 10.69 -6.48
C PRO A 74 -19.99 9.38 -7.00
N THR A 75 -18.84 8.97 -6.48
CA THR A 75 -18.31 7.64 -6.74
C THR A 75 -18.98 6.60 -5.86
N SER A 76 -18.87 5.32 -6.24
CA SER A 76 -19.28 4.22 -5.38
C SER A 76 -18.58 4.34 -4.01
N PRO A 77 -19.34 4.25 -2.90
CA PRO A 77 -18.76 4.33 -1.57
C PRO A 77 -17.78 3.19 -1.34
N ARG A 78 -16.73 3.48 -0.59
CA ARG A 78 -15.72 2.49 -0.18
C ARG A 78 -15.84 2.28 1.31
N TYR A 79 -15.66 1.03 1.69
CA TYR A 79 -15.88 0.57 3.05
C TYR A 79 -14.67 -0.21 3.53
N THR A 80 -14.35 -0.05 4.81
CA THR A 80 -13.42 -0.94 5.51
C THR A 80 -13.99 -1.32 6.87
N THR A 81 -13.39 -2.30 7.53
CA THR A 81 -13.78 -2.68 8.90
C THR A 81 -12.81 -2.07 9.90
N GLN A 82 -13.28 -1.81 11.12
CA GLN A 82 -12.39 -1.38 12.21
C GLN A 82 -11.24 -2.38 12.42
N LYS A 83 -11.55 -3.68 12.32
CA LYS A 83 -10.55 -4.76 12.42
C LYS A 83 -9.45 -4.64 11.35
N SER A 84 -9.82 -4.41 10.09
CA SER A 84 -8.86 -4.25 8.99
C SER A 84 -8.01 -2.99 9.19
N LEU A 85 -8.61 -1.89 9.64
CA LEU A 85 -7.87 -0.65 9.94
C LEU A 85 -6.88 -0.85 11.09
N ASP A 86 -7.28 -1.49 12.18
CA ASP A 86 -6.40 -1.74 13.32
C ASP A 86 -5.26 -2.70 12.96
N GLN A 87 -5.53 -3.68 12.10
CA GLN A 87 -4.49 -4.55 11.58
C GLN A 87 -3.48 -3.77 10.73
N GLU A 88 -3.94 -2.89 9.84
CA GLU A 88 -3.06 -2.04 9.02
C GLU A 88 -2.22 -1.11 9.89
N LYS A 89 -2.83 -0.44 10.88
CA LYS A 89 -2.10 0.40 11.85
C LYS A 89 -0.98 -0.37 12.55
N ARG A 90 -1.25 -1.61 12.98
CA ARG A 90 -0.24 -2.46 13.62
C ARG A 90 0.89 -2.85 12.67
N ILE A 91 0.59 -3.11 11.39
CA ILE A 91 1.60 -3.41 10.37
C ILE A 91 2.51 -2.19 10.16
N LEU A 92 1.91 -1.01 9.94
CA LEU A 92 2.64 0.24 9.75
C LEU A 92 3.48 0.60 10.98
N GLN A 93 2.93 0.43 12.17
CA GLN A 93 3.66 0.67 13.41
C GLN A 93 4.91 -0.21 13.51
N ARG A 94 4.79 -1.53 13.22
CA ARG A 94 5.94 -2.45 13.24
C ARG A 94 7.00 -2.08 12.20
N GLU A 95 6.58 -1.61 11.03
CA GLU A 95 7.49 -1.13 10.00
C GLU A 95 8.28 0.08 10.49
N VAL A 96 7.58 1.12 10.96
CA VAL A 96 8.20 2.36 11.46
C VAL A 96 9.13 2.09 12.63
N GLU A 97 8.68 1.31 13.62
CA GLU A 97 9.49 0.91 14.77
C GLU A 97 10.70 0.04 14.38
N GLY A 98 10.64 -0.63 13.23
CA GLY A 98 11.72 -1.47 12.71
C GLY A 98 12.80 -0.73 11.93
N ARG A 99 12.59 0.53 11.57
CA ARG A 99 13.55 1.32 10.78
C ARG A 99 14.81 1.63 11.60
N GLY A 100 15.99 1.31 11.05
CA GLY A 100 17.28 1.50 11.72
C GLY A 100 17.45 0.70 13.03
N LYS A 101 16.69 -0.38 13.23
CA LYS A 101 16.69 -1.22 14.45
C LYS A 101 17.25 -2.63 14.25
N ALA A 102 17.86 -2.90 13.10
CA ALA A 102 18.58 -4.14 12.81
C ALA A 102 20.06 -3.83 12.62
N ALA A 103 20.92 -4.75 13.05
CA ALA A 103 22.32 -4.73 12.64
C ALA A 103 22.40 -5.31 11.21
N PRO A 104 23.14 -4.67 10.29
CA PRO A 104 23.41 -5.23 8.97
C PRO A 104 24.04 -6.62 9.06
N ILE A 105 23.70 -7.50 8.12
CA ILE A 105 24.26 -8.86 8.05
C ILE A 105 25.73 -8.78 7.64
N LEU A 106 26.03 -7.90 6.68
CA LEU A 106 27.38 -7.61 6.20
C LEU A 106 27.60 -6.09 6.16
N SER A 107 28.88 -5.68 6.20
CA SER A 107 29.25 -4.33 5.79
C SER A 107 29.01 -4.13 4.29
N LYS A 108 28.93 -2.86 3.87
CA LYS A 108 28.77 -2.51 2.44
C LYS A 108 29.90 -3.05 1.57
N ASP A 109 31.14 -3.00 2.08
CA ASP A 109 32.31 -3.46 1.35
C ASP A 109 32.29 -4.99 1.18
N GLU A 110 31.94 -5.73 2.22
CA GLU A 110 31.80 -7.19 2.17
C GLU A 110 30.67 -7.62 1.23
N ALA A 111 29.52 -6.95 1.30
CA ALA A 111 28.39 -7.23 0.42
C ALA A 111 28.74 -6.96 -1.06
N SER A 112 29.38 -5.83 -1.35
CA SER A 112 29.85 -5.48 -2.70
C SER A 112 30.89 -6.48 -3.22
N ALA A 113 31.87 -6.85 -2.39
CA ALA A 113 32.89 -7.84 -2.73
C ALA A 113 32.29 -9.24 -2.98
N PHE A 114 31.25 -9.61 -2.26
CA PHE A 114 30.51 -10.85 -2.50
C PHE A 114 29.71 -10.77 -3.82
N LEU A 115 28.90 -9.73 -3.99
CA LEU A 115 28.00 -9.58 -5.14
C LEU A 115 28.76 -9.40 -6.46
N SER A 116 29.92 -8.76 -6.45
CA SER A 116 30.77 -8.63 -7.65
C SER A 116 31.20 -9.98 -8.23
N LYS A 117 31.34 -11.01 -7.39
CA LYS A 117 31.70 -12.38 -7.79
C LYS A 117 30.52 -13.20 -8.33
N THR A 118 29.30 -12.68 -8.21
CA THR A 118 28.09 -13.36 -8.69
C THR A 118 27.76 -12.97 -10.14
N SER A 119 27.09 -13.86 -10.85
CA SER A 119 26.53 -13.64 -12.20
C SER A 119 25.18 -12.90 -12.19
N LEU A 120 24.78 -12.35 -11.03
CA LEU A 120 23.53 -11.62 -10.89
C LEU A 120 23.50 -10.37 -11.76
N ARG A 121 22.31 -10.00 -12.23
CA ARG A 121 22.09 -8.74 -12.97
C ARG A 121 22.16 -7.54 -12.03
N LYS A 122 22.30 -6.34 -12.58
CA LYS A 122 22.45 -5.10 -11.80
C LYS A 122 21.31 -4.87 -10.80
N ASP A 123 20.08 -5.10 -11.22
CA ASP A 123 18.87 -5.00 -10.39
C ASP A 123 18.87 -6.05 -9.27
N GLN A 124 19.23 -7.29 -9.58
CA GLN A 124 19.37 -8.38 -8.60
C GLN A 124 20.49 -8.13 -7.59
N LYS A 125 21.62 -7.57 -8.04
CA LYS A 125 22.72 -7.16 -7.14
C LYS A 125 22.28 -6.04 -6.21
N SER A 126 21.57 -5.05 -6.73
CA SER A 126 21.03 -3.96 -5.90
C SER A 126 20.05 -4.49 -4.84
N ALA A 127 19.21 -5.46 -5.20
CA ALA A 127 18.32 -6.14 -4.25
C ALA A 127 19.10 -6.95 -3.20
N GLY A 128 20.11 -7.70 -3.61
CA GLY A 128 20.97 -8.47 -2.71
C GLY A 128 21.74 -7.57 -1.74
N GLU A 129 22.26 -6.45 -2.22
CA GLU A 129 22.96 -5.45 -1.41
C GLU A 129 22.01 -4.87 -0.35
N LEU A 130 20.81 -4.45 -0.75
CA LEU A 130 19.77 -3.99 0.18
C LEU A 130 19.47 -5.03 1.27
N ILE A 131 19.34 -6.31 0.91
CA ILE A 131 19.05 -7.37 1.88
C ILE A 131 20.22 -7.56 2.86
N LEU A 132 21.47 -7.54 2.38
CA LEU A 132 22.64 -7.86 3.19
C LEU A 132 23.10 -6.69 4.07
N THR A 133 22.83 -5.45 3.67
CA THR A 133 23.37 -4.25 4.35
C THR A 133 22.31 -3.40 5.05
N THR A 134 21.03 -3.80 5.04
CA THR A 134 19.96 -3.00 5.64
C THR A 134 20.07 -2.92 7.17
N GLU A 135 19.74 -1.75 7.71
CA GLU A 135 19.53 -1.54 9.15
C GLU A 135 18.03 -1.62 9.53
N ASN A 136 17.15 -1.85 8.56
CA ASN A 136 15.71 -1.97 8.76
C ASN A 136 15.30 -3.43 8.99
N ARG A 137 14.41 -3.68 9.96
CA ARG A 137 13.88 -5.02 10.25
C ARG A 137 12.93 -5.57 9.18
N ILE A 138 12.28 -4.68 8.43
CA ILE A 138 11.36 -5.03 7.35
C ILE A 138 11.84 -4.30 6.11
N ILE A 139 11.99 -5.04 5.01
CA ILE A 139 12.33 -4.50 3.69
C ILE A 139 11.41 -5.12 2.64
N GLY A 140 11.04 -4.32 1.65
CA GLY A 140 10.32 -4.78 0.46
C GLY A 140 11.30 -4.90 -0.71
N VAL A 141 11.32 -6.07 -1.35
CA VAL A 141 12.10 -6.28 -2.59
C VAL A 141 11.14 -6.66 -3.70
N GLN A 142 11.05 -5.80 -4.71
CA GLN A 142 10.21 -6.04 -5.89
C GLN A 142 11.05 -6.66 -7.01
N GLY A 143 10.56 -7.73 -7.62
CA GLY A 143 11.18 -8.31 -8.82
C GLY A 143 10.17 -8.48 -9.94
N GLN A 144 10.56 -8.14 -11.16
CA GLN A 144 9.75 -8.32 -12.37
C GLN A 144 9.47 -9.82 -12.64
N ALA A 145 8.44 -10.15 -13.40
CA ALA A 145 8.18 -11.54 -13.78
C ALA A 145 9.30 -12.07 -14.69
N GLY A 146 9.74 -13.33 -14.50
CA GLY A 146 10.71 -13.99 -15.38
C GLY A 146 12.19 -13.63 -15.19
N VAL A 147 12.55 -12.67 -14.32
CA VAL A 147 13.94 -12.19 -14.19
C VAL A 147 14.81 -12.97 -13.21
N GLY A 148 14.47 -14.22 -12.87
CA GLY A 148 15.33 -15.09 -12.04
C GLY A 148 15.33 -14.77 -10.54
N LYS A 149 14.18 -14.38 -9.96
CA LYS A 149 14.01 -14.11 -8.52
C LYS A 149 14.57 -15.22 -7.62
N SER A 150 14.30 -16.49 -7.95
CA SER A 150 14.79 -17.63 -7.17
C SER A 150 16.32 -17.71 -7.14
N TYR A 151 16.99 -17.41 -8.25
CA TYR A 151 18.45 -17.46 -8.32
C TYR A 151 19.09 -16.40 -7.41
N MET A 152 18.60 -15.16 -7.46
CA MET A 152 19.04 -14.09 -6.56
C MET A 152 18.75 -14.42 -5.09
N SER A 153 17.53 -14.88 -4.78
CA SER A 153 17.16 -15.29 -3.42
C SER A 153 18.10 -16.38 -2.91
N LYS A 154 18.39 -17.42 -3.71
CA LYS A 154 19.28 -18.51 -3.32
C LYS A 154 20.68 -18.00 -2.95
N SER A 155 21.33 -17.23 -3.83
CA SER A 155 22.66 -16.66 -3.58
C SER A 155 22.71 -15.83 -2.30
N VAL A 156 21.70 -14.99 -2.06
CA VAL A 156 21.62 -14.17 -0.86
C VAL A 156 21.37 -15.03 0.39
N THR A 157 20.45 -16.00 0.31
CA THR A 157 20.13 -16.87 1.46
C THR A 157 21.30 -17.76 1.87
N ASP A 158 22.08 -18.26 0.92
CA ASP A 158 23.29 -19.02 1.22
C ASP A 158 24.30 -18.13 1.95
N LYS A 159 24.46 -16.88 1.49
CA LYS A 159 25.35 -15.92 2.15
C LYS A 159 24.91 -15.56 3.57
N ILE A 160 23.62 -15.43 3.81
CA ILE A 160 23.05 -15.16 5.15
C ILE A 160 23.35 -16.33 6.11
N LYS A 161 23.22 -17.57 5.64
CA LYS A 161 23.56 -18.76 6.43
C LYS A 161 25.06 -18.84 6.72
N GLU A 162 25.91 -18.56 5.74
CA GLU A 162 27.37 -18.48 5.95
C GLU A 162 27.77 -17.45 7.00
N ALA A 163 27.04 -16.33 7.08
CA ALA A 163 27.25 -15.30 8.11
C ALA A 163 26.76 -15.73 9.51
N GLY A 164 26.24 -16.96 9.68
CA GLY A 164 25.84 -17.53 10.97
C GLY A 164 24.40 -17.20 11.39
N PHE A 165 23.56 -16.66 10.49
CA PHE A 165 22.19 -16.33 10.82
C PHE A 165 21.25 -17.53 10.66
N ASN A 166 20.29 -17.64 11.58
CA ASN A 166 19.17 -18.58 11.45
C ASN A 166 18.15 -18.04 10.45
N LEU A 167 18.10 -18.66 9.27
CA LEU A 167 17.20 -18.27 8.20
C LEU A 167 15.94 -19.14 8.18
N HIS A 168 14.77 -18.49 8.22
CA HIS A 168 13.47 -19.13 7.99
C HIS A 168 12.83 -18.60 6.71
N VAL A 169 12.57 -19.49 5.76
CA VAL A 169 11.89 -19.17 4.50
C VAL A 169 10.43 -19.57 4.58
N LEU A 170 9.54 -18.62 4.33
CA LEU A 170 8.09 -18.83 4.28
C LEU A 170 7.59 -18.58 2.86
N ALA A 171 6.74 -19.48 2.37
CA ALA A 171 6.07 -19.33 1.10
C ALA A 171 4.56 -19.57 1.28
N PRO A 172 3.70 -18.83 0.57
CA PRO A 172 2.24 -18.95 0.73
C PRO A 172 1.72 -20.33 0.30
N TYR A 173 2.43 -21.04 -0.58
CA TYR A 173 2.09 -22.39 -1.02
C TYR A 173 3.27 -23.35 -0.83
N GLY A 174 2.98 -24.60 -0.43
CA GLY A 174 4.00 -25.63 -0.16
C GLY A 174 4.90 -25.95 -1.35
N SER A 175 4.41 -25.77 -2.58
CA SER A 175 5.15 -26.00 -3.83
C SER A 175 6.28 -24.99 -4.08
N GLN A 176 6.36 -23.91 -3.30
CA GLN A 176 7.35 -22.84 -3.47
C GLN A 176 8.47 -22.88 -2.41
N LYS A 177 8.51 -23.92 -1.55
CA LYS A 177 9.46 -24.00 -0.42
C LYS A 177 10.91 -24.33 -0.80
N ASN A 178 11.21 -24.66 -2.06
CA ASN A 178 12.57 -24.92 -2.52
C ASN A 178 13.03 -23.84 -3.51
N PRO A 179 13.64 -22.74 -3.04
CA PRO A 179 14.40 -21.82 -3.88
C PRO A 179 15.71 -22.41 -4.42
#